data_AF-A0A3S9CML7-F1
#
_entry.id   AF-A0A3S9CML7-F1
#
_cell.length_a   1.000
_cell.length_b   1.000
_cell.length_c   1.000
_cell.angle_alpha   90.00
_cell.angle_beta   90.00
_cell.angle_gamma   90.00
#
_symmetry.space_group_name_H-M   'P 1'
#
loop_
_entity.id
_entity.type
_entity.pdbx_description
1 polymer ?
#
loop_
_entity_poly.entity_id
_entity_poly.type
_entity_poly.pdbx_seq_one_letter_code
_entity_poly.pdbx_strand_id
1 'polypeptide(L)'
;MEAIAGDFPRAKSIPTTANKKFSITVKVEPDGRTVKLDGRAAWMLKQLIDAGKRGLTTLDLPAGIRVSHSVFLLRRAGFVISSPRESHGGPFPGTHSRYTLATPVTIIEDMATAA
;
A
#
# COMPACT_ATOMS: atom_id res chain seq x y z
N MET A 1 -46.91 11.59 30.14
CA MET A 1 -45.61 10.96 29.77
C MET A 1 -45.68 10.74 28.27
N GLU A 2 -45.29 11.76 27.49
CA GLU A 2 -45.31 11.68 26.02
C GLU A 2 -43.93 11.23 25.53
N ALA A 3 -43.87 10.14 24.77
CA ALA A 3 -42.64 9.64 24.18
C ALA A 3 -42.36 10.35 22.84
N ILE A 4 -41.27 11.12 22.79
CA ILE A 4 -40.76 11.73 21.56
C ILE A 4 -39.95 10.71 20.73
N ALA A 5 -40.63 9.83 20.01
CA ALA A 5 -39.97 9.01 19.00
C ALA A 5 -39.77 9.84 17.72
N GLY A 6 -38.58 10.43 17.56
CA GLY A 6 -38.17 11.08 16.31
C GLY A 6 -37.87 10.03 15.24
N ASP A 7 -38.61 10.07 14.13
CA ASP A 7 -38.33 9.31 12.92
C ASP A 7 -37.12 9.95 12.22
N PHE A 8 -35.94 9.33 12.34
CA PHE A 8 -34.73 9.78 11.66
C PHE A 8 -34.66 9.14 10.26
N PRO A 9 -34.50 9.92 9.18
CA PRO A 9 -34.44 9.36 7.84
C PRO A 9 -33.27 8.40 7.70
N ARG A 10 -33.57 7.15 7.31
CA ARG A 10 -32.59 6.11 7.03
C ARG A 10 -31.62 6.61 5.94
N ALA A 11 -30.32 6.62 6.24
CA ALA A 11 -29.29 7.06 5.30
C ALA A 11 -29.43 6.34 3.94
N LYS A 12 -29.31 7.11 2.85
CA LYS A 12 -29.39 6.59 1.48
C LYS A 12 -28.35 5.48 1.27
N SER A 13 -28.74 4.41 0.58
CA SER A 13 -27.86 3.28 0.26
C SER A 13 -26.66 3.75 -0.57
N ILE A 14 -25.47 3.26 -0.20
CA ILE A 14 -24.23 3.56 -0.92
C ILE A 14 -24.34 2.96 -2.33
N PRO A 15 -24.10 3.72 -3.40
CA PRO A 15 -24.22 3.21 -4.77
C PRO A 15 -23.24 2.06 -5.02
N THR A 16 -23.74 0.95 -5.57
CA THR A 16 -22.97 -0.24 -6.00
C THR A 16 -22.24 0.05 -7.31
N THR A 17 -21.40 1.08 -7.36
CA THR A 17 -20.46 1.22 -8.46
C THR A 17 -19.24 0.37 -8.16
N ALA A 18 -18.83 -0.48 -9.09
CA ALA A 18 -17.57 -1.23 -8.99
C ALA A 18 -16.42 -0.22 -8.85
N ASN A 19 -15.94 -0.03 -7.62
CA ASN A 19 -14.86 0.90 -7.33
C ASN A 19 -13.60 0.34 -8.01
N LYS A 20 -13.21 0.95 -9.15
CA LYS A 20 -11.97 0.63 -9.85
C LYS A 20 -10.80 1.04 -8.95
N LYS A 21 -10.42 0.15 -8.04
CA LYS A 21 -9.24 0.31 -7.20
C LYS A 21 -8.03 -0.12 -8.00
N PHE A 22 -6.94 0.64 -7.89
CA PHE A 22 -5.63 0.22 -8.38
C PHE A 22 -5.34 -1.20 -7.86
N SER A 23 -5.02 -2.14 -8.74
CA SER A 23 -4.70 -3.51 -8.35
C SER A 23 -3.52 -4.05 -9.16
N ILE A 24 -2.71 -4.87 -8.51
CA ILE A 24 -1.55 -5.51 -9.13
C ILE A 24 -1.54 -6.99 -8.76
N THR A 25 -1.30 -7.84 -9.75
CA THR A 25 -1.10 -9.26 -9.58
C THR A 25 0.37 -9.57 -9.85
N VAL A 26 1.05 -10.14 -8.85
CA VAL A 26 2.47 -10.50 -8.96
C VAL A 26 2.64 -12.00 -8.76
N LYS A 27 3.65 -12.57 -9.43
CA LYS A 27 4.19 -13.90 -9.17
C LYS A 27 5.37 -13.78 -8.21
N VAL A 28 5.33 -14.49 -7.09
CA VAL A 28 6.46 -14.60 -6.16
C VAL A 28 7.40 -15.70 -6.66
N GLU A 29 8.68 -15.39 -6.83
CA GLU A 29 9.69 -16.37 -7.24
C GLU A 29 10.48 -16.89 -6.02
N PRO A 30 10.98 -18.14 -6.03
CA PRO A 30 10.80 -19.17 -7.06
C PRO A 30 9.53 -20.02 -6.88
N ASP A 31 8.77 -19.79 -5.80
CA ASP A 31 7.58 -20.58 -5.41
C ASP A 31 6.47 -20.55 -6.47
N GLY A 32 6.47 -19.51 -7.30
CA GLY A 32 5.52 -19.29 -8.39
C GLY A 32 4.12 -18.88 -7.93
N ARG A 33 3.92 -18.70 -6.63
CA ARG A 33 2.66 -18.26 -6.04
C ARG A 33 2.25 -16.89 -6.58
N THR A 34 1.03 -16.80 -7.08
CA THR A 34 0.43 -15.53 -7.50
C THR A 34 -0.26 -14.84 -6.34
N VAL A 35 0.02 -13.56 -6.14
CA VAL A 35 -0.60 -12.72 -5.11
C VAL A 35 -1.19 -11.49 -5.78
N LYS A 36 -2.51 -11.31 -5.60
CA LYS A 36 -3.22 -10.11 -5.99
C LYS A 36 -3.31 -9.16 -4.81
N LEU A 37 -2.98 -7.89 -5.04
CA LEU A 37 -3.11 -6.81 -4.09
C LEU A 37 -3.97 -5.70 -4.67
N ASP A 38 -4.62 -4.94 -3.79
CA ASP A 38 -5.45 -3.80 -4.15
C ASP A 38 -5.04 -2.53 -3.38
N GLY A 39 -5.42 -1.37 -3.93
CA GLY A 39 -5.32 -0.05 -3.32
C GLY A 39 -3.89 0.33 -2.94
N ARG A 40 -3.70 0.81 -1.70
CA ARG A 40 -2.42 1.33 -1.22
C ARG A 40 -1.33 0.27 -1.08
N ALA A 41 -1.71 -0.97 -0.79
CA ALA A 41 -0.74 -2.07 -0.70
C ALA A 41 -0.20 -2.41 -2.10
N ALA A 42 -1.08 -2.52 -3.10
CA ALA A 42 -0.70 -2.72 -4.50
C ALA A 42 0.22 -1.59 -5.00
N TRP A 43 -0.19 -0.34 -4.76
CA TRP A 43 0.61 0.82 -5.15
C TRP A 43 1.99 0.81 -4.48
N MET A 44 2.06 0.50 -3.18
CA MET A 44 3.33 0.42 -2.46
C MET A 44 4.24 -0.68 -3.00
N LEU A 45 3.67 -1.84 -3.33
CA LEU A 45 4.45 -2.94 -3.92
C LEU A 45 5.06 -2.49 -5.26
N LYS A 46 4.27 -1.84 -6.11
CA LYS A 46 4.76 -1.29 -7.38
C LYS A 46 5.93 -0.32 -7.17
N GLN A 47 5.79 0.64 -6.24
CA GLN A 47 6.89 1.56 -5.93
C GLN A 47 8.16 0.84 -5.45
N LEU A 48 8.02 -0.23 -4.67
CA LEU A 48 9.17 -1.03 -4.21
C LEU A 48 9.83 -1.81 -5.35
N ILE A 49 9.04 -2.34 -6.29
CA ILE A 49 9.54 -3.02 -7.49
C ILE A 49 10.31 -2.03 -8.36
N ASP A 50 9.72 -0.86 -8.64
CA ASP A 50 10.32 0.19 -9.47
C ASP A 50 11.60 0.76 -8.84
N ALA A 51 11.62 0.90 -7.51
CA ALA A 51 12.82 1.32 -6.78
C ALA A 51 13.92 0.24 -6.74
N GLY A 52 13.55 -1.03 -6.87
CA GLY A 52 14.45 -2.18 -6.83
C GLY A 52 15.40 -2.16 -5.63
N LYS A 53 16.69 -2.40 -5.88
CA LYS A 53 17.73 -2.47 -4.85
C LYS A 53 18.03 -1.12 -4.17
N ARG A 54 17.75 0.01 -4.83
CA ARG A 54 17.91 1.34 -4.23
C ARG A 54 16.96 1.52 -3.05
N GLY A 55 15.79 0.88 -3.13
CA GLY A 55 14.72 1.06 -2.18
C GLY A 55 14.21 2.49 -2.14
N LEU A 56 13.36 2.72 -1.16
CA LEU A 56 12.66 3.98 -0.98
C LEU A 56 12.57 4.32 0.49
N THR A 57 12.59 5.61 0.77
CA THR A 57 12.36 6.17 2.09
C THR A 57 10.99 6.85 2.10
N THR A 58 10.52 7.24 3.28
CA THR A 58 9.31 8.06 3.40
C THR A 58 9.44 9.41 2.70
N LEU A 59 10.66 9.89 2.45
CA LEU A 59 10.94 11.16 1.77
C LEU A 59 10.84 11.05 0.24
N ASP A 60 11.07 9.86 -0.32
CA ASP A 60 10.96 9.60 -1.77
C ASP A 60 9.50 9.52 -2.26
N LEU A 61 8.54 9.49 -1.33
CA LEU A 61 7.13 9.26 -1.61
C LEU A 61 6.28 10.51 -1.35
N PRO A 62 5.10 10.62 -1.99
CA PRO A 62 4.16 11.71 -1.70
C PRO A 62 3.79 11.79 -0.22
N ALA A 63 3.50 13.01 0.24
CA ALA A 63 3.02 13.24 1.60
C ALA A 63 1.67 12.54 1.86
N GLY A 64 1.42 12.17 3.11
CA GLY A 64 0.17 11.54 3.55
C GLY A 64 0.08 10.02 3.31
N ILE A 65 1.10 9.41 2.70
CA ILE A 65 1.18 7.95 2.58
C ILE A 65 1.59 7.33 3.91
N ARG A 66 0.79 6.37 4.39
CA ARG A 66 1.13 5.54 5.56
C ARG A 66 2.03 4.39 5.14
N VAL A 67 3.30 4.70 4.88
CA VAL A 67 4.29 3.72 4.39
C VAL A 67 4.40 2.50 5.30
N SER A 68 4.47 2.71 6.62
CA SER A 68 4.54 1.63 7.61
C SER A 68 3.34 0.68 7.56
N HIS A 69 2.13 1.22 7.35
CA HIS A 69 0.92 0.41 7.22
C HIS A 69 0.92 -0.40 5.92
N SER A 70 1.31 0.19 4.79
CA SER A 70 1.42 -0.55 3.54
C SER A 70 2.47 -1.67 3.64
N VAL A 71 3.64 -1.40 4.24
CA VAL A 71 4.68 -2.41 4.48
C VAL A 71 4.18 -3.52 5.39
N PHE A 72 3.41 -3.19 6.44
CA PHE A 72 2.77 -4.19 7.30
C PHE A 72 1.83 -5.11 6.50
N LEU A 73 0.99 -4.56 5.63
CA LEU A 73 0.09 -5.35 4.78
C LEU A 73 0.86 -6.26 3.81
N LEU A 74 1.95 -5.76 3.22
CA LEU A 74 2.81 -6.56 2.34
C LEU A 74 3.50 -7.71 3.10
N ARG A 75 4.02 -7.45 4.29
CA ARG A 75 4.58 -8.51 5.15
C ARG A 75 3.53 -9.55 5.52
N ARG A 76 2.29 -9.12 5.82
CA ARG A 76 1.17 -10.02 6.08
C ARG A 76 0.79 -10.86 4.85
N ALA A 77 0.99 -10.32 3.64
CA ALA A 77 0.79 -11.05 2.39
C ALA A 77 1.95 -12.01 2.05
N GLY A 78 3.02 -12.04 2.85
CA GLY A 78 4.15 -12.96 2.71
C GLY A 78 5.38 -12.37 2.02
N PHE A 79 5.39 -11.07 1.72
CA PHE A 79 6.58 -10.44 1.13
C PHE A 79 7.63 -10.11 2.20
N VAL A 80 8.89 -10.43 1.91
CA VAL A 80 10.04 -10.05 2.72
C VAL A 80 10.48 -8.65 2.29
N ILE A 81 10.32 -7.70 3.20
CA ILE A 81 10.73 -6.31 3.00
C ILE A 81 11.79 -5.96 4.05
N SER A 82 12.99 -5.64 3.56
CA SER A 82 14.07 -5.12 4.38
C SER A 82 13.81 -3.65 4.71
N SER A 83 14.08 -3.25 5.95
CA SER A 83 13.80 -1.91 6.45
C SER A 83 14.92 -1.37 7.35
N PRO A 84 16.20 -1.36 6.89
CA PRO A 84 17.30 -0.75 7.63
C PRO A 84 17.01 0.71 7.93
N ARG A 85 17.55 1.17 9.04
CA ARG A 85 17.35 2.51 9.56
C ARG A 85 18.46 3.42 9.03
N GLU A 86 18.09 4.53 8.41
CA GLU A 86 18.95 5.51 7.77
C GLU A 86 18.72 6.88 8.42
N SER A 87 19.82 7.53 8.80
CA SER A 87 19.79 8.88 9.32
C SER A 87 19.87 9.89 8.19
N HIS A 88 19.08 10.96 8.26
CA HIS A 88 19.16 12.09 7.35
C HIS A 88 19.53 13.36 8.12
N GLY A 89 20.35 14.20 7.49
CA GLY A 89 20.72 15.52 7.98
C GLY A 89 19.76 16.63 7.53
N GLY A 90 20.23 17.87 7.61
CA GLY A 90 19.48 19.07 7.24
C GLY A 90 18.92 19.81 8.46
N PRO A 91 18.10 20.87 8.23
CA PRO A 91 17.53 21.69 9.31
C PRO A 91 16.65 20.92 10.29
N PHE A 92 16.13 19.76 9.86
CA PHE A 92 15.32 18.86 10.66
C PHE A 92 15.91 17.45 10.56
N PRO A 93 16.98 17.15 11.32
CA PRO A 93 17.63 15.85 11.28
C PRO A 93 16.73 14.78 11.90
N GLY A 94 16.84 13.56 11.41
CA GLY A 94 16.00 12.46 11.87
C GLY A 94 16.46 11.12 11.32
N THR A 95 15.68 10.09 11.62
CA THR A 95 16.02 8.73 11.22
C THR A 95 14.77 7.99 10.75
N HIS A 96 14.81 7.48 9.51
CA HIS A 96 13.71 6.75 8.89
C HIS A 96 14.19 5.41 8.31
N SER A 97 13.26 4.56 7.91
CA SER A 97 13.61 3.29 7.27
C SER A 97 13.75 3.45 5.76
N ARG A 98 14.76 2.81 5.18
CA ARG A 98 14.85 2.54 3.74
C ARG A 98 14.24 1.18 3.45
N TYR A 99 13.13 1.16 2.74
CA TYR A 99 12.41 -0.05 2.40
C TYR A 99 12.90 -0.61 1.07
N THR A 100 13.25 -1.90 1.06
CA THR A 100 13.63 -2.65 -0.14
C THR A 100 12.85 -3.96 -0.18
N LEU A 101 12.33 -4.31 -1.35
CA LEU A 101 11.70 -5.61 -1.56
C LEU A 101 12.80 -6.66 -1.74
N ALA A 102 12.90 -7.59 -0.79
CA ALA A 102 13.87 -8.67 -0.82
C ALA A 102 13.30 -9.92 -1.54
N THR A 103 11.99 -10.11 -1.49
CA THR A 103 11.31 -11.17 -2.24
C THR A 103 11.33 -10.86 -3.73
N PRO A 104 11.92 -11.72 -4.59
CA PRO A 104 11.85 -11.53 -6.02
C PRO A 104 10.41 -11.75 -6.50
N VAL A 105 9.92 -10.82 -7.31
CA VAL A 105 8.56 -10.88 -7.85
C VAL A 105 8.55 -10.43 -9.31
N THR A 106 7.62 -11.00 -10.07
CA THR A 106 7.35 -10.60 -11.46
C THR A 106 5.92 -10.09 -11.55
N ILE A 107 5.70 -8.92 -12.14
CA ILE A 107 4.34 -8.40 -12.36
C ILE A 107 3.70 -9.20 -13.49
N ILE A 108 2.54 -9.79 -13.22
CA ILE A 108 1.72 -10.51 -14.22
C ILE A 108 0.65 -9.58 -14.78
N GLU A 109 0.04 -8.78 -13.92
CA GLU A 109 -1.05 -7.87 -14.28
C GLU A 109 -0.93 -6.57 -13.49
N ASP A 110 -1.06 -5.44 -14.18
CA ASP A 110 -1.07 -4.11 -13.59
C ASP A 110 -2.32 -3.37 -14.07
N MET A 111 -3.36 -3.40 -13.24
CA MET A 111 -4.58 -2.63 -13.50
C MET A 111 -4.50 -1.29 -12.79
N ALA A 112 -3.82 -0.36 -13.44
CA ALA A 112 -3.90 1.04 -13.08
C ALA A 112 -5.27 1.60 -13.49
N THR A 113 -6.10 1.98 -12.52
CA THR A 113 -7.22 2.86 -12.83
C THR A 113 -6.64 4.20 -13.26
N ALA A 114 -6.65 4.49 -14.57
CA ALA A 114 -6.43 5.84 -15.06
C ALA A 114 -7.46 6.76 -14.37
N ALA A 115 -6.95 7.82 -13.74
CA ALA A 115 -7.75 8.85 -13.08
C ALA A 115 -8.53 9.66 -14.10
#